data_AF-A0A932DJY4-F1
#
_entry.id   AF-A0A932DJY4-F1
#
_cell.length_a   1.000
_cell.length_b   1.000
_cell.length_c   1.000
_cell.angle_alpha   90.00
_cell.angle_beta   90.00
_cell.angle_gamma   90.00
#
_symmetry.space_group_name_H-M   'P 1'
#
loop_
_entity.id
_entity.type
_entity.pdbx_description
1 polymer ?
#
loop_
_entity_poly.entity_id
_entity_poly.type
_entity_poly.pdbx_seq_one_letter_code
_entity_poly.pdbx_strand_id
1 'polypeptide(L)'
;AGAHGCISGFRYSNVLSPAAYIQRIESGEARPFPLSPALAEATPVDVKTAMDETMLLGFRLTREGIPADAFRARYGVGFDEVYARELRDLTGRQLIEVGADRARLRPGARLVANRVFEKFV
;
A
#
# COMPACT_ATOMS: atom_id res chain seq x y z
N ALA A 1 10.30 -2.77 19.70
CA ALA A 1 8.98 -3.43 19.80
C ALA A 1 7.92 -2.58 19.12
N GLY A 2 6.77 -3.17 18.74
CA GLY A 2 5.65 -2.46 18.09
C GLY A 2 5.85 -2.06 16.63
N ALA A 3 6.83 -2.64 15.93
CA ALA A 3 7.03 -2.40 14.51
C ALA A 3 5.96 -3.13 13.68
N HIS A 4 5.49 -2.50 12.60
CA HIS A 4 4.62 -3.10 11.59
C HIS A 4 5.37 -3.19 10.25
N GLY A 5 5.10 -4.24 9.48
CA GLY A 5 5.68 -4.45 8.16
C GLY A 5 4.65 -4.99 7.17
N CYS A 6 4.88 -4.73 5.89
CA CYS A 6 4.12 -5.33 4.79
C CYS A 6 5.08 -5.70 3.66
N ILE A 7 5.41 -6.98 3.53
CA ILE A 7 6.33 -7.48 2.48
C ILE A 7 6.06 -8.96 2.20
N SER A 8 6.44 -9.42 1.00
CA SER A 8 6.30 -10.82 0.57
C SER A 8 4.87 -11.38 0.73
N GLY A 9 3.85 -10.53 0.54
CA GLY A 9 2.44 -10.92 0.66
C GLY A 9 1.94 -11.03 2.10
N PHE A 10 2.67 -10.52 3.08
CA PHE A 10 2.24 -10.53 4.49
C PHE A 10 2.28 -9.13 5.09
N ARG A 11 1.20 -8.78 5.79
CA ARG A 11 1.19 -7.71 6.79
C ARG A 11 1.44 -8.34 8.15
N TYR A 12 2.36 -7.79 8.92
CA TYR A 12 2.70 -8.34 10.23
C TYR A 12 3.06 -7.26 11.23
N SER A 13 2.99 -7.61 12.51
CA SER A 13 3.36 -6.77 13.63
C SER A 13 4.24 -7.52 14.63
N ASN A 14 5.17 -6.80 15.24
CA ASN A 14 5.92 -7.32 16.38
C ASN A 14 5.16 -7.02 17.67
N VAL A 15 5.42 -7.82 18.71
CA VAL A 15 4.90 -7.55 20.06
C VAL A 15 5.16 -6.10 20.48
N LEU A 16 4.19 -5.50 21.17
CA LEU A 16 4.24 -4.09 21.59
C LEU A 16 5.24 -3.86 22.72
N SER A 17 5.35 -4.80 23.66
CA SER A 17 6.25 -4.68 24.82
C SER A 17 7.72 -4.84 24.41
N PRO A 18 8.60 -3.86 24.72
CA PRO A 18 10.05 -4.00 24.55
C PRO A 18 10.64 -5.22 25.26
N ALA A 19 10.21 -5.50 26.50
CA ALA A 19 10.70 -6.64 27.26
C ALA A 19 10.32 -7.98 26.59
N ALA A 20 9.05 -8.10 26.17
CA ALA A 20 8.59 -9.30 25.46
C ALA A 20 9.29 -9.47 24.10
N TYR A 21 9.59 -8.37 23.41
CA TYR A 21 10.35 -8.39 22.17
C TYR A 21 11.75 -8.97 22.39
N ILE A 22 12.50 -8.43 23.36
CA ILE A 22 13.86 -8.87 23.67
C ILE A 22 13.86 -10.36 24.04
N GLN A 23 12.97 -10.77 24.96
CA GLN A 23 12.84 -12.16 25.37
C GLN A 23 12.58 -13.09 24.19
N ARG A 24 11.66 -12.72 23.28
CA ARG A 24 11.32 -13.54 22.10
C ARG A 24 12.46 -13.60 21.10
N ILE A 25 13.18 -12.51 20.89
CA ILE A 25 14.34 -12.51 19.97
C ILE A 25 15.47 -13.37 20.52
N GLU A 26 15.70 -13.36 21.84
CA GLU A 26 16.81 -14.11 22.46
C GLU A 26 16.52 -15.61 22.61
N SER A 27 15.27 -16.00 22.85
CA SER A 27 14.91 -17.40 23.16
C SER A 27 13.93 -18.06 22.19
N GLY A 28 13.36 -17.31 21.27
CA GLY A 28 12.35 -17.82 20.33
C GLY A 28 12.96 -18.46 19.08
N GLU A 29 12.20 -19.38 18.49
CA GLU A 29 12.58 -20.05 17.25
C GLU A 29 12.64 -19.08 16.07
N ALA A 30 13.69 -19.22 15.26
CA ALA A 30 13.83 -18.48 14.02
C ALA A 30 12.63 -18.73 13.10
N ARG A 31 12.10 -17.66 12.52
CA ARG A 31 11.00 -17.71 11.57
C ARG A 31 11.50 -17.32 10.17
N PRO A 32 10.86 -17.82 9.11
CA PRO A 32 11.21 -17.41 7.75
C PRO A 32 10.93 -15.92 7.57
N PHE A 33 11.83 -15.24 6.85
CA PHE A 33 11.61 -13.86 6.44
C PHE A 33 10.27 -13.73 5.69
N PRO A 34 9.44 -12.71 5.98
CA PRO A 34 9.73 -11.53 6.80
C PRO A 34 9.38 -11.63 8.28
N LEU A 35 8.97 -12.81 8.75
CA LEU A 35 8.56 -13.04 10.12
C LEU A 35 9.78 -13.20 11.03
N SER A 36 9.60 -12.89 12.31
CA SER A 36 10.65 -13.02 13.33
C SER A 36 10.08 -13.71 14.58
N PRO A 37 10.94 -14.18 15.51
CA PRO A 37 10.47 -14.67 16.80
C PRO A 37 9.58 -13.66 17.56
N ALA A 38 9.75 -12.36 17.30
CA ALA A 38 8.98 -11.30 17.92
C ALA A 38 7.57 -11.09 17.33
N LEU A 39 7.14 -11.93 16.36
CA LEU A 39 5.84 -11.83 15.72
C LEU A 39 4.69 -11.84 16.73
N ALA A 40 3.81 -10.86 16.64
CA ALA A 40 2.53 -10.82 17.34
C ALA A 40 1.41 -11.34 16.42
N GLU A 41 1.32 -10.79 15.22
CA GLU A 41 0.28 -11.12 14.24
C GLU A 41 0.85 -11.07 12.82
N ALA A 42 0.38 -11.97 11.96
CA ALA A 42 0.62 -11.94 10.52
C ALA A 42 -0.66 -12.28 9.76
N THR A 43 -0.94 -11.50 8.73
CA THR A 43 -2.12 -11.66 7.87
C THR A 43 -1.66 -11.67 6.41
N PRO A 44 -2.10 -12.64 5.59
CA PRO A 44 -1.82 -12.61 4.17
C PRO A 44 -2.48 -11.38 3.53
N VAL A 45 -1.80 -10.78 2.57
CA VAL A 45 -2.28 -9.68 1.75
C VAL A 45 -2.45 -10.21 0.34
N ASP A 46 -3.70 -10.31 -0.10
CA ASP A 46 -3.97 -10.72 -1.47
C ASP A 46 -3.56 -9.62 -2.48
N VAL A 47 -3.47 -10.01 -3.74
CA VAL A 47 -2.98 -9.13 -4.81
C VAL A 47 -3.87 -7.89 -4.96
N LYS A 48 -5.20 -8.04 -4.79
CA LYS A 48 -6.14 -6.93 -4.91
C LYS A 48 -5.93 -5.89 -3.81
N THR A 49 -5.81 -6.34 -2.57
CA THR A 49 -5.53 -5.50 -1.41
C THR A 49 -4.19 -4.77 -1.57
N ALA A 50 -3.15 -5.46 -2.07
CA ALA A 50 -1.86 -4.84 -2.35
C ALA A 50 -1.95 -3.74 -3.43
N MET A 51 -2.71 -3.99 -4.50
CA MET A 51 -2.98 -2.99 -5.54
C MET A 51 -3.74 -1.78 -4.98
N ASP A 52 -4.78 -2.01 -4.18
CA ASP A 52 -5.57 -0.96 -3.53
C ASP A 52 -4.71 -0.05 -2.65
N GLU A 53 -3.87 -0.66 -1.82
CA GLU A 53 -2.91 0.07 -0.97
C GLU A 53 -1.89 0.85 -1.79
N THR A 54 -1.48 0.32 -2.94
CA THR A 54 -0.56 1.02 -3.85
C THR A 54 -1.23 2.26 -4.45
N MET A 55 -2.49 2.15 -4.87
CA MET A 55 -3.25 3.29 -5.37
C MET A 55 -3.45 4.34 -4.28
N LEU A 56 -3.89 3.90 -3.09
CA LEU A 56 -4.11 4.75 -1.93
C LEU A 56 -2.84 5.54 -1.54
N LEU A 57 -1.71 4.85 -1.37
CA LEU A 57 -0.45 5.46 -0.98
C LEU A 57 0.14 6.31 -2.10
N GLY A 58 0.07 5.84 -3.35
CA GLY A 58 0.60 6.58 -4.48
C GLY A 58 -0.16 7.89 -4.72
N PHE A 59 -1.48 7.93 -4.52
CA PHE A 59 -2.21 9.20 -4.59
C PHE A 59 -1.84 10.16 -3.46
N ARG A 60 -1.36 9.69 -2.30
CA ARG A 60 -0.80 10.57 -1.26
C ARG A 60 0.52 11.24 -1.69
N LEU A 61 1.25 10.62 -2.62
CA LEU A 61 2.46 11.20 -3.22
C LEU A 61 2.07 12.22 -4.30
N THR A 62 1.73 13.44 -3.88
CA THR A 62 1.12 14.44 -4.78
C THR A 62 1.99 14.89 -5.97
N ARG A 63 3.30 14.60 -5.98
CA ARG A 63 4.18 14.92 -7.12
C ARG A 63 4.45 13.69 -7.98
N GLU A 64 4.83 12.60 -7.33
CA GLU A 64 5.25 11.34 -7.93
C GLU A 64 4.04 10.58 -8.49
N GLY A 65 2.99 10.45 -7.68
CA GLY A 65 1.81 9.66 -7.99
C GLY A 65 2.08 8.16 -8.03
N ILE A 66 1.32 7.47 -8.87
CA ILE A 66 1.49 6.07 -9.24
C ILE A 66 2.12 6.04 -10.63
N PRO A 67 3.40 5.67 -10.78
CA PRO A 67 4.01 5.43 -12.09
C PRO A 67 3.44 4.15 -12.73
N ALA A 68 3.05 4.23 -14.00
CA ALA A 68 2.42 3.12 -14.74
C ALA A 68 3.37 1.91 -14.86
N ASP A 69 4.62 2.15 -15.25
CA ASP A 69 5.62 1.09 -15.41
C ASP A 69 5.93 0.38 -14.09
N ALA A 70 6.03 1.13 -12.99
CA ALA A 70 6.28 0.56 -11.67
C ALA A 70 5.10 -0.29 -11.19
N PHE A 71 3.87 0.15 -11.44
CA PHE A 71 2.67 -0.60 -11.11
C PHE A 71 2.59 -1.90 -11.93
N ARG A 72 2.78 -1.81 -13.25
CA ARG A 72 2.76 -2.97 -14.15
C ARG A 72 3.89 -3.95 -13.85
N ALA A 73 5.10 -3.48 -13.57
CA ALA A 73 6.21 -4.33 -13.18
C ALA A 73 5.94 -5.09 -11.86
N ARG A 74 5.21 -4.46 -10.92
CA ARG A 74 4.89 -5.07 -9.63
C ARG A 74 3.74 -6.08 -9.69
N TYR A 75 2.72 -5.82 -10.49
CA TYR A 75 1.47 -6.61 -10.50
C TYR A 75 1.21 -7.37 -11.80
N GLY A 76 2.00 -7.17 -12.84
CA GLY A 76 1.81 -7.77 -14.17
C GLY A 76 0.68 -7.16 -14.99
N VAL A 77 -0.11 -6.25 -14.41
CA VAL A 77 -1.29 -5.60 -15.02
C VAL A 77 -1.22 -4.08 -14.85
N GLY A 78 -1.88 -3.33 -15.74
CA GLY A 78 -1.95 -1.87 -15.66
C GLY A 78 -2.97 -1.39 -14.63
N PHE A 79 -2.70 -0.28 -13.92
CA PHE A 79 -3.70 0.32 -13.03
C PHE A 79 -4.92 0.84 -13.81
N ASP A 80 -4.71 1.21 -15.07
CA ASP A 80 -5.72 1.70 -16.00
C ASP A 80 -6.66 0.59 -16.47
N GLU A 81 -6.17 -0.66 -16.50
CA GLU A 81 -6.96 -1.85 -16.77
C GLU A 81 -7.80 -2.24 -15.54
N VAL A 82 -7.18 -2.28 -14.36
CA VAL A 82 -7.82 -2.73 -13.11
C VAL A 82 -8.81 -1.70 -12.56
N TYR A 83 -8.48 -0.41 -12.63
CA TYR A 83 -9.24 0.69 -12.01
C TYR A 83 -9.86 1.64 -13.06
N ALA A 84 -10.13 1.15 -14.27
CA ALA A 84 -10.63 1.94 -15.39
C ALA A 84 -11.85 2.80 -15.03
N ARG A 85 -12.75 2.27 -14.19
CA ARG A 85 -13.99 2.93 -13.78
C ARG A 85 -13.71 4.04 -12.77
N GLU A 86 -12.95 3.74 -11.72
CA GLU A 86 -12.58 4.64 -10.63
C GLU A 86 -11.79 5.83 -11.19
N LEU A 87 -10.80 5.55 -12.04
CA LEU A 87 -9.99 6.59 -12.68
C LEU A 87 -10.84 7.50 -13.55
N ARG A 88 -11.78 6.96 -14.32
CA ARG A 88 -12.69 7.76 -15.15
C ARG A 88 -13.59 8.68 -14.32
N ASP A 89 -14.17 8.18 -13.22
CA ASP A 89 -14.98 9.00 -12.30
C ASP A 89 -14.14 10.13 -11.69
N LEU A 90 -12.96 9.79 -11.16
CA LEU A 90 -12.10 10.75 -10.47
C LEU A 90 -11.50 11.80 -11.42
N THR A 91 -11.15 11.42 -12.65
CA THR A 91 -10.71 12.35 -13.70
C THR A 91 -11.86 13.24 -14.15
N GLY A 92 -13.07 12.70 -14.36
CA GLY A 92 -14.26 13.49 -14.73
C GLY A 92 -14.62 14.54 -13.67
N ARG A 93 -14.35 14.24 -12.40
CA ARG A 93 -14.51 15.17 -11.26
C ARG A 93 -13.31 16.10 -11.05
N GLN A 94 -12.31 16.03 -11.93
CA GLN A 94 -11.08 16.83 -11.89
C GLN A 94 -10.31 16.70 -10.56
N LEU A 95 -10.36 15.52 -9.92
CA LEU A 95 -9.65 15.24 -8.66
C LEU A 95 -8.26 14.66 -8.90
N ILE A 96 -8.10 13.90 -9.98
CA ILE A 96 -6.84 13.31 -10.39
C ILE A 96 -6.52 13.69 -11.84
N GLU A 97 -5.26 13.57 -12.19
CA GLU A 97 -4.80 13.56 -13.57
C GLU A 97 -4.16 12.21 -13.86
N VAL A 98 -4.52 11.63 -15.00
CA VAL A 98 -4.01 10.35 -15.49
C VAL A 98 -3.33 10.65 -16.81
N GLY A 99 -2.00 10.54 -16.83
CA GLY A 99 -1.18 10.62 -18.03
C GLY A 99 -0.80 9.24 -18.55
N ALA A 100 0.01 9.20 -19.60
CA ALA A 100 0.53 7.94 -20.15
C ALA A 100 1.51 7.24 -19.19
N ASP A 101 2.25 8.01 -18.38
CA ASP A 101 3.31 7.49 -17.51
C ASP A 101 2.90 7.37 -16.04
N ARG A 102 1.87 8.10 -15.59
CA ARG A 102 1.47 8.13 -14.17
C ARG A 102 0.03 8.59 -13.93
N ALA A 103 -0.50 8.23 -12.77
CA ALA A 103 -1.70 8.81 -12.18
C ALA A 103 -1.36 9.58 -10.88
N ARG A 104 -1.88 10.80 -10.69
CA ARG A 104 -1.66 11.56 -9.44
C ARG A 104 -2.81 12.49 -9.08
N LEU A 105 -2.86 12.92 -7.81
CA LEU A 105 -3.79 13.97 -7.39
C LEU A 105 -3.49 15.28 -8.11
N ARG A 106 -4.55 15.99 -8.53
CA ARG A 106 -4.37 17.36 -9.02
C ARG A 106 -3.99 18.28 -7.86
N PRO A 107 -3.15 19.32 -8.10
CA PRO A 107 -2.72 20.24 -7.05
C PRO A 107 -3.88 20.85 -6.23
N GLY A 108 -5.00 21.19 -6.89
CA GLY A 108 -6.19 21.77 -6.24
C GLY A 108 -7.09 20.77 -5.51
N ALA A 109 -6.89 19.46 -5.68
CA ALA A 109 -7.75 18.43 -5.10
C ALA A 109 -7.28 17.94 -3.71
N ARG A 110 -6.16 18.49 -3.20
CA ARG A 110 -5.55 18.06 -1.92
C ARG A 110 -6.50 18.12 -0.73
N LEU A 111 -7.31 19.18 -0.64
CA LEU A 111 -8.26 19.37 0.48
C LEU A 111 -9.42 18.36 0.45
N VAL A 112 -9.66 17.70 -0.68
CA VAL A 112 -10.70 16.69 -0.87
C VAL A 112 -10.12 15.31 -1.19
N ALA A 113 -8.82 15.11 -0.96
CA ALA A 113 -8.10 13.89 -1.32
C ALA A 113 -8.69 12.63 -0.70
N ASN A 114 -9.32 12.72 0.48
CA ASN A 114 -9.99 11.58 1.11
C ASN A 114 -11.09 10.97 0.21
N ARG A 115 -11.79 11.78 -0.59
CA ARG A 115 -12.79 11.30 -1.57
C ARG A 115 -12.18 10.48 -2.71
N VAL A 116 -10.89 10.67 -2.97
CA VAL A 116 -10.12 9.86 -3.92
C VAL A 116 -9.71 8.55 -3.26
N PHE A 117 -9.19 8.65 -2.03
CA PHE A 117 -8.71 7.50 -1.24
C PHE A 117 -9.79 6.46 -0.99
N GLU A 118 -11.02 6.88 -0.70
CA GLU A 118 -12.19 6.00 -0.50
C GLU A 118 -12.51 5.07 -1.67
N LYS A 119 -11.95 5.30 -2.87
CA LYS A 119 -12.13 4.40 -4.02
C LYS A 119 -11.19 3.19 -4.01
N PHE A 120 -10.24 3.16 -3.09
CA PHE A 120 -9.16 2.17 -3.03
C PHE A 120 -9.01 1.56 -1.64
N VAL A 121 -10.12 1.37 -0.92
CA VAL A 121 -10.20 0.75 0.42
C VAL A 121 -11.34 -0.27 0.44
#